data_AF-A0A962NW39-F1
#
_entry.id   AF-A0A962NW39-F1
#
_cell.length_a   1.000
_cell.length_b   1.000
_cell.length_c   1.000
_cell.angle_alpha   90.00
_cell.angle_beta   90.00
_cell.angle_gamma   90.00
#
_symmetry.space_group_name_H-M   'P 1'
#
loop_
_entity.id
_entity.type
_entity.pdbx_description
1 polymer ?
#
loop_
_entity_poly.entity_id
_entity_poly.type
_entity_poly.pdbx_seq_one_letter_code
_entity_poly.pdbx_strand_id
1 'polypeptide(L)'
;MGFYFDKFEHRKPPEPTPYRPVIELIWQFLAVIALVLGGNYIYWRWTSSLNYEALWFAVPLAFAETCAYFGLFLFAFNLWKTRDYPQQPAPHNISECINDKIDASEDRPISVDLFIATYSEEEELVRLSIKDAKNVNYPYAIDYKIYVLDDGRRASMKAVCDEEGVGYITRTNNIGFKAGNLRNAMEKTSGDFIVICDADTRVFSTILEDTLGYFKDPQVAWVQTPQWFYDIPEGKPLPLVWRKHAGMIGYGAAKMLEKLFGPIQLGRDPFVNDPQMFYDVILRRRNWANASFCCGAGSIHRREAVMQGALRAYAMSVENEVHQHTQDIDDDDLREELGQAIRSQASMDTEFTPYKFHVSEDIYTSIVLHSDPDHHWKSVLHPKVESKMLSPQDLQTWMVQRFKYAGGSLDIALRDNPVFKGDLTLPQRIMYLTTFWSYLGCIWNIIFLLAPTFYLLTGISPVSAYSEPFYWHFLPFILITEIAFMFATWGVGAWDGKASYLSFFPVNFQALANVLRGEKIKFPVTPKERQEGTFLHLVYPQFAIIVLSVIGLTVGFIKMALGIPMDMSGFLINVFWSINNIAAMYPIVRAAFWKPDYNEQQTITE
;
A
#
# COMPACT_ATOMS: atom_id res chain seq x y z
N MET A 1 3.86 -34.05 -5.40
CA MET A 1 3.18 -33.51 -4.20
C MET A 1 2.69 -32.13 -4.63
N GLY A 2 1.38 -31.87 -4.60
CA GLY A 2 0.86 -30.58 -5.08
C GLY A 2 1.24 -29.44 -4.12
N PHE A 3 1.41 -28.22 -4.64
CA PHE A 3 1.63 -27.04 -3.83
C PHE A 3 0.39 -26.70 -3.00
N TYR A 4 0.56 -26.05 -1.85
CA TYR A 4 -0.54 -25.58 -1.00
C TYR A 4 -1.60 -24.78 -1.78
N PHE A 5 -1.16 -24.01 -2.76
CA PHE A 5 -1.99 -23.09 -3.53
C PHE A 5 -2.68 -23.72 -4.74
N ASP A 6 -2.36 -24.98 -5.11
CA ASP A 6 -2.98 -25.67 -6.24
C ASP A 6 -4.51 -25.75 -6.09
N LYS A 7 -5.00 -25.90 -4.86
CA LYS A 7 -6.44 -25.92 -4.56
C LYS A 7 -7.15 -24.62 -4.90
N PHE A 8 -6.44 -23.50 -5.05
CA PHE A 8 -7.01 -22.19 -5.35
C PHE A 8 -6.97 -21.84 -6.84
N GLU A 9 -6.32 -22.66 -7.68
CA GLU A 9 -6.14 -22.37 -9.12
C GLU A 9 -7.45 -22.17 -9.89
N HIS A 10 -8.55 -22.76 -9.42
CA HIS A 10 -9.87 -22.64 -10.04
C HIS A 10 -10.57 -21.29 -9.78
N ARG A 11 -10.04 -20.46 -8.88
CA ARG A 11 -10.63 -19.17 -8.52
C ARG A 11 -10.47 -18.16 -9.64
N LYS A 12 -11.38 -17.20 -9.67
CA LYS A 12 -11.35 -16.07 -10.60
C LYS A 12 -11.19 -14.77 -9.82
N PRO A 13 -10.49 -13.78 -10.38
CA PRO A 13 -10.39 -12.47 -9.75
C PRO A 13 -11.78 -11.82 -9.62
N PRO A 14 -11.98 -10.95 -8.62
CA PRO A 14 -13.16 -10.12 -8.56
C PRO A 14 -13.19 -9.12 -9.72
N GLU A 15 -14.38 -8.79 -10.20
CA GLU A 15 -14.57 -7.67 -11.12
C GLU A 15 -14.33 -6.34 -10.40
N PRO A 16 -13.79 -5.31 -11.09
CA PRO A 16 -13.57 -4.01 -10.49
C PRO A 16 -14.88 -3.40 -10.00
N THR A 17 -14.84 -2.65 -8.90
CA THR A 17 -16.03 -1.94 -8.41
C THR A 17 -16.65 -1.06 -9.49
N PRO A 18 -17.97 -1.15 -9.76
CA PRO A 18 -18.58 -0.38 -10.84
C PRO A 18 -18.61 1.11 -10.51
N TYR A 19 -18.20 1.94 -11.46
CA TYR A 19 -18.33 3.39 -11.34
C TYR A 19 -19.80 3.81 -11.41
N ARG A 20 -20.25 4.59 -10.41
CA ARG A 20 -21.62 5.12 -10.33
C ARG A 20 -21.57 6.63 -10.04
N PRO A 21 -21.91 7.50 -11.00
CA PRO A 21 -21.86 8.96 -10.82
C PRO A 21 -22.68 9.46 -9.62
N VAL A 22 -23.83 8.83 -9.36
CA VAL A 22 -24.70 9.20 -8.22
C VAL A 22 -24.02 8.93 -6.88
N ILE A 23 -23.30 7.80 -6.76
CA ILE A 23 -22.58 7.45 -5.53
C ILE A 23 -21.40 8.41 -5.32
N GLU A 24 -20.68 8.74 -6.39
CA GLU A 24 -19.60 9.74 -6.33
C GLU A 24 -20.13 11.11 -5.90
N LEU A 25 -21.27 11.57 -6.45
CA LEU A 25 -21.87 12.85 -6.09
C LEU A 25 -22.35 12.89 -4.63
N ILE A 26 -22.97 11.81 -4.14
CA ILE A 26 -23.37 11.70 -2.72
C ILE A 26 -22.13 11.73 -1.83
N TRP A 27 -21.09 10.98 -2.17
CA TRP A 27 -19.82 11.02 -1.46
C TRP A 27 -19.24 12.43 -1.41
N GLN A 28 -19.10 13.12 -2.55
CA GLN A 28 -18.55 14.48 -2.61
C GLN A 28 -19.36 15.46 -1.76
N PHE A 29 -20.69 15.39 -1.84
CA PHE A 29 -21.58 16.22 -1.02
C PHE A 29 -21.39 15.98 0.48
N LEU A 30 -21.41 14.71 0.91
CA LEU A 30 -21.23 14.34 2.31
C LEU A 30 -19.81 14.63 2.81
N ALA A 31 -18.79 14.46 1.96
CA ALA A 31 -17.40 14.78 2.29
C ALA A 31 -17.24 16.28 2.56
N VAL A 32 -17.84 17.15 1.74
CA VAL A 32 -17.81 18.60 1.97
C VAL A 32 -18.49 18.94 3.30
N ILE A 33 -19.65 18.36 3.59
CA ILE A 33 -20.33 18.57 4.88
C ILE A 33 -19.47 18.07 6.04
N ALA A 34 -18.90 16.87 5.93
CA ALA A 34 -18.01 16.29 6.94
C ALA A 34 -16.80 17.21 7.22
N LEU A 35 -16.20 17.77 6.17
CA LEU A 35 -15.07 18.70 6.31
C LEU A 35 -15.51 20.02 6.96
N VAL A 36 -16.64 20.60 6.58
CA VAL A 36 -17.15 21.82 7.23
C VAL A 36 -17.45 21.60 8.71
N LEU A 37 -18.14 20.50 9.04
CA LEU A 37 -18.45 20.12 10.42
C LEU A 37 -17.18 19.79 11.22
N GLY A 38 -16.22 19.10 10.61
CA GLY A 38 -14.93 18.80 11.23
C GLY A 38 -14.10 20.05 11.49
N GLY A 39 -14.07 20.99 10.55
CA GLY A 39 -13.41 22.30 10.75
C GLY A 39 -14.07 23.10 11.87
N ASN A 40 -15.40 23.09 11.94
CA ASN A 40 -16.15 23.70 13.04
C ASN A 40 -15.85 23.02 14.39
N TYR A 41 -15.79 21.69 14.44
CA TYR A 41 -15.40 20.92 15.62
C TYR A 41 -13.97 21.27 16.06
N ILE A 42 -12.98 21.22 15.17
CA ILE A 42 -11.58 21.53 15.50
C ILE A 42 -11.43 22.99 15.97
N TYR A 43 -12.12 23.94 15.33
CA TYR A 43 -12.13 25.33 15.79
C TYR A 43 -12.67 25.45 17.22
N TRP A 44 -13.79 24.80 17.52
CA TRP A 44 -14.36 24.75 18.88
C TRP A 44 -13.44 24.02 19.87
N ARG A 45 -12.72 22.98 19.40
CA ARG A 45 -11.73 22.25 20.21
C ARG A 45 -10.67 23.17 20.79
N TRP A 46 -10.10 24.04 19.96
CA TRP A 46 -9.04 24.96 20.38
C TRP A 46 -9.52 26.23 21.08
N THR A 47 -10.75 26.69 20.84
CA THR A 47 -11.22 27.99 21.37
C THR A 47 -11.97 27.88 22.69
N SER A 48 -12.79 26.84 22.85
CA SER A 48 -13.84 26.85 23.90
C SER A 48 -13.88 25.60 24.78
N SER A 49 -13.29 24.49 24.33
CA SER A 49 -13.49 23.20 25.00
C SER A 49 -12.27 22.59 25.68
N LEU A 50 -11.09 23.21 25.60
CA LEU A 50 -9.92 22.69 26.31
C LEU A 50 -10.16 22.69 27.82
N ASN A 51 -9.84 21.59 28.48
CA ASN A 51 -9.77 21.58 29.94
C ASN A 51 -8.47 22.26 30.40
N TYR A 52 -8.59 23.50 30.88
CA TYR A 52 -7.46 24.31 31.37
C TYR A 52 -6.79 23.74 32.63
N GLU A 53 -7.50 22.93 33.42
CA GLU A 53 -6.92 22.24 34.59
C GLU A 53 -6.09 21.02 34.19
N ALA A 54 -6.32 20.48 32.98
CA ALA A 54 -5.66 19.29 32.46
C ALA A 54 -5.07 19.52 31.06
N LEU A 55 -4.42 20.67 30.83
CA LEU A 55 -3.84 21.03 29.53
C LEU A 55 -2.87 19.97 28.99
N TRP A 56 -2.14 19.31 29.87
CA TRP A 56 -1.22 18.22 29.52
C TRP A 56 -1.91 17.01 28.88
N PHE A 57 -3.23 16.85 29.08
CA PHE A 57 -4.06 15.84 28.41
C PHE A 57 -4.89 16.44 27.28
N ALA A 58 -5.47 17.63 27.51
CA ALA A 58 -6.34 18.31 26.55
C ALA A 58 -5.61 18.73 25.27
N VAL A 59 -4.39 19.30 25.38
CA VAL A 59 -3.62 19.80 24.24
C VAL A 59 -3.12 18.67 23.35
N PRO A 60 -2.49 17.58 23.86
CA PRO A 60 -2.11 16.45 23.01
C PRO A 60 -3.30 15.80 22.31
N LEU A 61 -4.46 15.69 22.96
CA LEU A 61 -5.66 15.17 22.31
C LEU A 61 -6.16 16.11 21.21
N ALA A 62 -6.26 17.41 21.46
CA ALA A 62 -6.66 18.39 20.43
C ALA A 62 -5.68 18.43 19.24
N PHE A 63 -4.38 18.27 19.50
CA PHE A 63 -3.37 18.12 18.46
C PHE A 63 -3.58 16.85 17.66
N ALA A 64 -3.79 15.70 18.31
CA ALA A 64 -4.10 14.43 17.67
C ALA A 64 -5.34 14.53 16.76
N GLU A 65 -6.42 15.14 17.26
CA GLU A 65 -7.65 15.41 16.50
C GLU A 65 -7.38 16.31 15.29
N THR A 66 -6.52 17.32 15.43
CA THR A 66 -6.14 18.23 14.34
C THR A 66 -5.36 17.50 13.25
N CYS A 67 -4.38 16.67 13.62
CA CYS A 67 -3.62 15.86 12.66
C CYS A 67 -4.49 14.83 11.93
N ALA A 68 -5.42 14.19 12.66
CA ALA A 68 -6.39 13.26 12.07
C ALA A 68 -7.36 13.97 11.12
N TYR A 69 -7.81 15.18 11.48
CA TYR A 69 -8.68 16.00 10.62
C TYR A 69 -7.96 16.47 9.35
N PHE A 70 -6.68 16.86 9.44
CA PHE A 70 -5.88 17.13 8.25
C PHE A 70 -5.73 15.87 7.38
N GLY A 71 -5.53 14.69 8.00
CA GLY A 71 -5.56 13.41 7.31
C GLY A 71 -6.89 13.12 6.61
N LEU A 72 -8.02 13.47 7.24
CA LEU A 72 -9.35 13.36 6.64
C LEU A 72 -9.49 14.23 5.39
N PHE A 73 -9.00 15.47 5.42
CA PHE A 73 -8.98 16.35 4.26
C PHE A 73 -8.18 15.75 3.09
N LEU A 74 -6.96 15.27 3.37
CA LEU A 74 -6.09 14.62 2.39
C LEU A 74 -6.73 13.34 1.81
N PHE A 75 -7.38 12.55 2.65
CA PHE A 75 -8.05 11.33 2.23
C PHE A 75 -9.31 11.62 1.41
N ALA A 76 -10.09 12.65 1.78
CA ALA A 76 -11.24 13.10 1.01
C ALA A 76 -10.84 13.56 -0.40
N PHE A 77 -9.71 14.28 -0.52
CA PHE A 77 -9.15 14.66 -1.82
C PHE A 77 -8.69 13.44 -2.63
N ASN A 78 -8.01 12.48 -1.99
CA ASN A 78 -7.57 11.25 -2.66
C ASN A 78 -8.75 10.45 -3.23
N LEU A 79 -9.87 10.40 -2.52
CA LEU A 79 -11.08 9.70 -2.94
C LEU A 79 -12.05 10.57 -3.76
N TRP A 80 -11.67 11.80 -4.12
CA TRP A 80 -12.60 12.82 -4.64
C TRP A 80 -13.32 12.39 -5.92
N LYS A 81 -12.60 11.76 -6.86
CA LYS A 81 -13.11 11.42 -8.18
C LYS A 81 -12.57 10.09 -8.68
N THR A 82 -13.43 9.30 -9.31
CA THR A 82 -13.04 8.11 -10.07
C THR A 82 -13.00 8.48 -11.55
N ARG A 83 -11.82 8.39 -12.17
CA ARG A 83 -11.65 8.61 -13.61
C ARG A 83 -10.74 7.52 -14.16
N ASP A 84 -11.36 6.49 -14.73
CA ASP A 84 -10.60 5.48 -15.45
C ASP A 84 -10.19 6.01 -16.81
N TYR A 85 -8.98 5.66 -17.23
CA TYR A 85 -8.57 5.87 -18.61
C TYR A 85 -9.35 4.88 -19.50
N PRO A 86 -9.93 5.35 -20.62
CA PRO A 86 -10.63 4.46 -21.53
C PRO A 86 -9.63 3.47 -22.12
N GLN A 87 -9.90 2.18 -21.93
CA GLN A 87 -9.10 1.13 -22.55
C GLN A 87 -9.16 1.28 -24.07
N GLN A 88 -7.99 1.39 -24.70
CA GLN A 88 -7.86 1.44 -26.16
C GLN A 88 -7.53 0.05 -26.70
N PRO A 89 -7.83 -0.25 -27.97
CA PRO A 89 -7.36 -1.48 -28.61
C PRO A 89 -5.83 -1.57 -28.57
N ALA A 90 -5.32 -2.79 -28.43
CA ALA A 90 -3.90 -3.08 -28.52
C ALA A 90 -3.26 -2.46 -29.80
N PRO A 91 -2.10 -1.80 -29.71
CA PRO A 91 -1.38 -1.26 -30.86
C PRO A 91 -0.85 -2.36 -31.79
N HIS A 92 -0.85 -2.11 -33.11
CA HIS A 92 -0.30 -3.04 -34.12
C HIS A 92 1.21 -3.04 -34.07
N ASN A 93 1.80 -1.84 -34.17
CA ASN A 93 3.25 -1.64 -34.27
C ASN A 93 3.70 -0.52 -33.33
N ILE A 94 5.03 -0.36 -33.20
CA ILE A 94 5.63 0.65 -32.33
C ILE A 94 5.30 2.10 -32.75
N SER A 95 5.03 2.35 -34.03
CA SER A 95 4.62 3.68 -34.54
C SER A 95 3.38 4.26 -33.86
N GLU A 96 2.47 3.42 -33.36
CA GLU A 96 1.28 3.88 -32.65
C GLU A 96 1.57 4.33 -31.21
N CYS A 97 2.76 4.06 -30.68
CA CYS A 97 3.12 4.31 -29.29
C CYS A 97 4.19 5.40 -29.10
N ILE A 98 4.69 5.99 -30.18
CA ILE A 98 5.74 7.02 -30.14
C ILE A 98 5.25 8.31 -30.80
N ASN A 99 5.81 9.46 -30.38
CA ASN A 99 5.46 10.76 -30.95
C ASN A 99 6.12 11.00 -32.32
N ASP A 100 7.28 10.39 -32.55
CA ASP A 100 8.09 10.67 -33.73
C ASP A 100 7.53 9.99 -34.97
N LYS A 101 7.53 10.74 -36.08
CA LYS A 101 7.28 10.17 -37.40
C LYS A 101 8.47 9.30 -37.76
N ILE A 102 8.37 8.02 -37.46
CA ILE A 102 9.29 7.02 -37.98
C ILE A 102 9.00 6.75 -39.45
N ASP A 103 10.06 6.50 -40.22
CA ASP A 103 9.92 6.05 -41.58
C ASP A 103 9.18 4.71 -41.61
N ALA A 104 8.34 4.49 -42.63
CA ALA A 104 7.56 3.25 -42.74
C ALA A 104 8.44 1.98 -42.82
N SER A 105 9.72 2.14 -43.17
CA SER A 105 10.72 1.06 -43.16
C SER A 105 11.25 0.70 -41.76
N GLU A 106 11.08 1.58 -40.78
CA GLU A 106 11.50 1.39 -39.39
C GLU A 106 10.35 0.94 -38.48
N ASP A 107 9.11 1.00 -38.97
CA ASP A 107 7.95 0.49 -38.23
C ASP A 107 7.99 -1.03 -38.14
N ARG A 108 7.91 -1.52 -36.90
CA ARG A 108 8.11 -2.92 -36.56
C ARG A 108 7.10 -3.36 -35.49
N PRO A 109 6.90 -4.68 -35.34
CA PRO A 109 6.22 -5.23 -34.18
C PRO A 109 6.80 -4.69 -32.88
N ILE A 110 5.93 -4.48 -31.91
CA ILE A 110 6.31 -4.07 -30.56
C ILE A 110 7.17 -5.17 -29.93
N SER A 111 8.23 -4.79 -29.22
CA SER A 111 9.06 -5.69 -28.45
C SER A 111 8.75 -5.55 -26.96
N VAL A 112 8.55 -6.66 -26.26
CA VAL A 112 8.22 -6.68 -24.82
C VAL A 112 9.11 -7.67 -24.11
N ASP A 113 9.79 -7.20 -23.07
CA ASP A 113 10.54 -8.06 -22.14
C ASP A 113 9.70 -8.28 -20.86
N LEU A 114 9.38 -9.53 -20.54
CA LEU A 114 8.80 -9.88 -19.25
C LEU A 114 9.91 -10.34 -18.30
N PHE A 115 10.04 -9.65 -17.17
CA PHE A 115 11.03 -9.92 -16.14
C PHE A 115 10.37 -10.60 -14.93
N ILE A 116 10.89 -11.77 -14.56
CA ILE A 116 10.51 -12.50 -13.34
C ILE A 116 11.70 -12.41 -12.37
N ALA A 117 11.59 -11.57 -11.34
CA ALA A 117 12.66 -11.39 -10.36
C ALA A 117 12.57 -12.45 -9.24
N THR A 118 13.68 -13.14 -8.98
CA THR A 118 13.77 -14.17 -7.93
C THR A 118 15.10 -14.10 -7.18
N TYR A 119 15.09 -14.51 -5.92
CA TYR A 119 16.27 -14.61 -5.07
C TYR A 119 16.41 -15.99 -4.43
N SER A 120 15.37 -16.43 -3.72
CA SER A 120 15.39 -17.70 -2.96
C SER A 120 14.11 -18.51 -3.11
N GLU A 121 13.19 -18.07 -3.97
CA GLU A 121 11.91 -18.76 -4.21
C GLU A 121 12.12 -20.08 -4.95
N GLU A 122 11.36 -21.10 -4.59
CA GLU A 122 11.49 -22.44 -5.18
C GLU A 122 11.38 -22.42 -6.71
N GLU A 123 12.21 -23.21 -7.36
CA GLU A 123 12.30 -23.31 -8.82
C GLU A 123 10.96 -23.63 -9.47
N GLU A 124 10.20 -24.57 -8.88
CA GLU A 124 8.90 -24.98 -9.41
C GLU A 124 7.83 -23.91 -9.22
N LEU A 125 7.91 -23.06 -8.19
CA LEU A 125 7.05 -21.87 -8.06
C LEU A 125 7.33 -20.89 -9.20
N VAL A 126 8.59 -20.59 -9.46
CA VAL A 126 8.99 -19.70 -10.58
C VAL A 126 8.60 -20.31 -11.92
N ARG A 127 8.71 -21.63 -12.08
CA ARG A 127 8.28 -22.35 -13.29
C ARG A 127 6.79 -22.13 -13.60
N LEU A 128 5.93 -22.06 -12.59
CA LEU A 128 4.51 -21.74 -12.81
C LEU A 128 4.32 -20.32 -13.37
N SER A 129 5.09 -19.35 -12.88
CA SER A 129 5.10 -17.98 -13.43
C SER A 129 5.62 -17.94 -14.86
N ILE A 130 6.66 -18.72 -15.19
CA ILE A 130 7.15 -18.87 -16.57
C ILE A 130 6.07 -19.46 -17.47
N LYS A 131 5.37 -20.51 -17.04
CA LYS A 131 4.33 -21.17 -17.82
C LYS A 131 3.16 -20.25 -18.13
N ASP A 132 2.70 -19.48 -17.15
CA ASP A 132 1.63 -18.50 -17.37
C ASP A 132 2.10 -17.34 -18.26
N ALA A 133 3.34 -16.88 -18.10
CA ALA A 133 3.94 -15.88 -18.98
C ALA A 133 4.05 -16.35 -20.44
N LYS A 134 4.27 -17.64 -20.69
CA LYS A 134 4.29 -18.23 -22.05
C LYS A 134 2.91 -18.30 -22.70
N ASN A 135 1.84 -18.24 -21.91
CA ASN A 135 0.45 -18.26 -22.38
C ASN A 135 -0.13 -16.85 -22.61
N VAL A 136 0.70 -15.80 -22.50
CA VAL A 136 0.30 -14.43 -22.84
C VAL A 136 -0.06 -14.33 -24.32
N ASN A 137 -1.25 -13.82 -24.58
CA ASN A 137 -1.78 -13.63 -25.91
C ASN A 137 -1.65 -12.15 -26.31
N TYR A 138 -1.47 -11.95 -27.61
CA TYR A 138 -1.53 -10.63 -28.22
C TYR A 138 -2.19 -10.75 -29.60
N PRO A 139 -3.14 -9.86 -29.96
CA PRO A 139 -3.90 -9.98 -31.21
C PRO A 139 -3.07 -9.74 -32.49
N TYR A 140 -1.85 -9.21 -32.37
CA TYR A 140 -0.98 -8.86 -33.50
C TYR A 140 0.41 -9.51 -33.34
N ALA A 141 1.27 -9.35 -34.36
CA ALA A 141 2.65 -9.78 -34.24
C ALA A 141 3.36 -8.97 -33.13
N ILE A 142 4.12 -9.67 -32.28
CA ILE A 142 4.86 -9.07 -31.16
C ILE A 142 6.17 -9.84 -30.95
N ASP A 143 7.26 -9.13 -30.65
CA ASP A 143 8.52 -9.73 -30.19
C ASP A 143 8.49 -9.83 -28.66
N TYR A 144 8.03 -10.95 -28.14
CA TYR A 144 7.84 -11.15 -26.70
C TYR A 144 8.90 -12.11 -26.14
N LYS A 145 9.65 -11.66 -25.14
CA LYS A 145 10.75 -12.41 -24.52
C LYS A 145 10.59 -12.46 -23.01
N ILE A 146 10.79 -13.64 -22.44
CA ILE A 146 10.69 -13.88 -20.99
C ILE A 146 12.10 -14.06 -20.43
N TYR A 147 12.40 -13.36 -19.34
CA TYR A 147 13.66 -13.46 -18.61
C TYR A 147 13.43 -13.68 -17.12
N VAL A 148 14.10 -14.68 -16.57
CA VAL A 148 14.22 -14.90 -15.13
C VAL A 148 15.47 -14.18 -14.64
N LEU A 149 15.28 -13.28 -13.67
CA LEU A 149 16.34 -12.47 -13.08
C LEU A 149 16.69 -13.04 -11.70
N ASP A 150 17.74 -13.85 -11.62
CA ASP A 150 18.08 -14.62 -10.42
C ASP A 150 19.27 -14.02 -9.64
N ASP A 151 18.97 -13.33 -8.54
CA ASP A 151 19.97 -12.81 -7.59
C ASP A 151 20.52 -13.90 -6.65
N GLY A 152 19.94 -15.10 -6.67
CA GLY A 152 20.41 -16.28 -5.94
C GLY A 152 21.57 -17.01 -6.62
N ARG A 153 21.80 -16.78 -7.92
CA ARG A 153 22.86 -17.42 -8.73
C ARG A 153 22.75 -18.95 -8.74
N ARG A 154 21.53 -19.47 -8.84
CA ARG A 154 21.22 -20.90 -8.65
C ARG A 154 21.33 -21.64 -9.98
N ALA A 155 22.21 -22.64 -10.02
CA ALA A 155 22.35 -23.53 -11.17
C ALA A 155 21.06 -24.31 -11.48
N SER A 156 20.30 -24.66 -10.45
CA SER A 156 18.97 -25.28 -10.56
C SER A 156 17.97 -24.37 -11.28
N MET A 157 17.92 -23.09 -10.92
CA MET A 157 17.04 -22.12 -11.59
C MET A 157 17.45 -21.90 -13.05
N LYS A 158 18.76 -21.89 -13.36
CA LYS A 158 19.22 -21.86 -14.75
C LYS A 158 18.73 -23.08 -15.54
N ALA A 159 18.81 -24.28 -14.97
CA ALA A 159 18.31 -25.49 -15.61
C ALA A 159 16.81 -25.39 -15.92
N VAL A 160 16.00 -24.86 -14.99
CA VAL A 160 14.57 -24.59 -15.23
C VAL A 160 14.35 -23.64 -16.40
N CYS A 161 15.16 -22.58 -16.50
CA CYS A 161 15.06 -21.64 -17.63
C CYS A 161 15.43 -22.29 -18.97
N ASP A 162 16.50 -23.10 -18.98
CA ASP A 162 16.96 -23.84 -20.17
C ASP A 162 15.88 -24.85 -20.62
N GLU A 163 15.23 -25.54 -19.68
CA GLU A 163 14.12 -26.48 -19.95
C GLU A 163 12.87 -25.79 -20.48
N GLU A 164 12.50 -24.64 -19.93
CA GLU A 164 11.33 -23.87 -20.37
C GLU A 164 11.60 -23.02 -21.63
N GLY A 165 12.86 -22.90 -22.04
CA GLY A 165 13.28 -22.13 -23.21
C GLY A 165 13.19 -20.61 -23.02
N VAL A 166 13.47 -20.13 -21.80
CA VAL A 166 13.43 -18.69 -21.45
C VAL A 166 14.81 -18.15 -21.05
N GLY A 167 14.98 -16.83 -21.09
CA GLY A 167 16.26 -16.21 -20.76
C GLY A 167 16.59 -16.31 -19.27
N TYR A 168 17.83 -16.65 -18.93
CA TYR A 168 18.35 -16.59 -17.56
C TYR A 168 19.35 -15.46 -17.43
N ILE A 169 19.08 -14.51 -16.53
CA ILE A 169 19.97 -13.38 -16.26
C ILE A 169 20.35 -13.41 -14.77
N THR A 170 21.64 -13.32 -14.49
CA THR A 170 22.18 -13.15 -13.14
C THR A 170 23.28 -12.07 -13.13
N ARG A 171 23.83 -11.78 -11.95
CA ARG A 171 24.89 -10.78 -11.72
C ARG A 171 25.82 -11.15 -10.56
N THR A 172 26.98 -10.50 -10.51
CA THR A 172 28.07 -10.84 -9.57
C THR A 172 27.84 -10.32 -8.14
N ASN A 173 27.04 -9.29 -7.95
CA ASN A 173 26.71 -8.70 -6.64
C ASN A 173 25.20 -8.48 -6.47
N ASN A 174 24.73 -8.16 -5.26
CA ASN A 174 23.32 -7.89 -4.95
C ASN A 174 23.06 -6.40 -4.63
N ILE A 175 23.86 -5.48 -5.19
CA ILE A 175 23.71 -4.05 -4.94
C ILE A 175 22.35 -3.57 -5.44
N GLY A 176 21.62 -2.78 -4.65
CA GLY A 176 20.31 -2.26 -5.04
C GLY A 176 19.17 -3.30 -5.05
N PHE A 177 19.36 -4.50 -4.50
CA PHE A 177 18.32 -5.55 -4.39
C PHE A 177 17.58 -5.76 -5.73
N LYS A 178 16.23 -5.85 -5.70
CA LYS A 178 15.39 -6.02 -6.89
C LYS A 178 15.61 -4.92 -7.93
N ALA A 179 15.71 -3.65 -7.52
CA ALA A 179 15.95 -2.52 -8.43
C ALA A 179 17.27 -2.68 -9.21
N GLY A 180 18.33 -3.14 -8.54
CA GLY A 180 19.60 -3.44 -9.17
C GLY A 180 19.56 -4.66 -10.09
N ASN A 181 18.72 -5.65 -9.77
CA ASN A 181 18.52 -6.81 -10.63
C ASN A 181 17.81 -6.42 -11.94
N LEU A 182 16.76 -5.58 -11.84
CA LEU A 182 16.07 -4.98 -12.99
C LEU A 182 17.02 -4.14 -13.85
N ARG A 183 17.86 -3.29 -13.23
CA ARG A 183 18.91 -2.55 -13.95
C ARG A 183 19.81 -3.48 -14.78
N ASN A 184 20.37 -4.51 -14.16
CA ASN A 184 21.27 -5.45 -14.84
C ASN A 184 20.58 -6.19 -15.99
N ALA A 185 19.28 -6.45 -15.91
CA ALA A 185 18.51 -6.98 -17.01
C ALA A 185 18.34 -5.96 -18.14
N MET A 186 18.04 -4.71 -17.80
CA MET A 186 17.88 -3.64 -18.80
C MET A 186 19.14 -3.37 -19.61
N GLU A 187 20.34 -3.63 -19.07
CA GLU A 187 21.61 -3.54 -19.79
C GLU A 187 21.82 -4.68 -20.81
N LYS A 188 21.02 -5.75 -20.73
CA LYS A 188 21.16 -6.97 -21.54
C LYS A 188 19.98 -7.21 -22.48
N THR A 189 18.92 -6.41 -22.36
CA THR A 189 17.70 -6.55 -23.17
C THR A 189 17.24 -5.20 -23.72
N SER A 190 16.41 -5.23 -24.76
CA SER A 190 16.10 -4.03 -25.56
C SER A 190 14.61 -3.89 -25.92
N GLY A 191 13.70 -4.57 -25.22
CA GLY A 191 12.25 -4.45 -25.49
C GLY A 191 11.73 -3.03 -25.26
N ASP A 192 10.75 -2.60 -26.04
CA ASP A 192 10.14 -1.27 -25.92
C ASP A 192 9.42 -1.10 -24.58
N PHE A 193 8.76 -2.16 -24.14
CA PHE A 193 8.06 -2.24 -22.87
C PHE A 193 8.61 -3.37 -21.99
N ILE A 194 8.50 -3.18 -20.69
CA ILE A 194 8.97 -4.10 -19.66
C ILE A 194 7.79 -4.49 -18.77
N VAL A 195 7.50 -5.78 -18.66
CA VAL A 195 6.55 -6.31 -17.67
C VAL A 195 7.33 -6.77 -16.45
N ILE A 196 7.01 -6.22 -15.27
CA ILE A 196 7.70 -6.57 -14.02
C ILE A 196 6.83 -7.55 -13.21
N CYS A 197 7.39 -8.71 -12.92
CA CYS A 197 6.80 -9.75 -12.09
C CYS A 197 7.73 -10.09 -10.92
N ASP A 198 7.16 -10.27 -9.73
CA ASP A 198 7.83 -11.05 -8.68
C ASP A 198 7.83 -12.54 -9.05
N ALA A 199 8.66 -13.32 -8.37
CA ALA A 199 8.77 -14.77 -8.56
C ALA A 199 7.41 -15.50 -8.56
N ASP A 200 6.47 -15.07 -7.71
CA ASP A 200 5.12 -15.61 -7.56
C ASP A 200 4.03 -14.82 -8.29
N THR A 201 4.40 -13.78 -9.04
CA THR A 201 3.45 -13.03 -9.88
C THR A 201 3.21 -13.79 -11.18
N ARG A 202 2.00 -14.35 -11.31
CA ARG A 202 1.54 -15.11 -12.46
C ARG A 202 0.57 -14.26 -13.27
N VAL A 203 1.01 -13.82 -14.45
CA VAL A 203 0.23 -12.96 -15.33
C VAL A 203 -0.89 -13.74 -16.03
N PHE A 204 -2.01 -13.07 -16.29
CA PHE A 204 -3.08 -13.64 -17.12
C PHE A 204 -2.74 -13.47 -18.60
N SER A 205 -3.35 -14.33 -19.42
CA SER A 205 -3.11 -14.34 -20.87
C SER A 205 -3.45 -13.01 -21.55
N THR A 206 -4.33 -12.22 -20.94
CA THR A 206 -4.85 -10.95 -21.45
C THR A 206 -3.99 -9.73 -21.10
N ILE A 207 -2.96 -9.87 -20.25
CA ILE A 207 -2.25 -8.72 -19.67
C ILE A 207 -1.75 -7.71 -20.72
N LEU A 208 -1.20 -8.17 -21.85
CA LEU A 208 -0.69 -7.29 -22.90
C LEU A 208 -1.82 -6.72 -23.77
N GLU A 209 -2.81 -7.54 -24.12
CA GLU A 209 -3.98 -7.13 -24.89
C GLU A 209 -4.76 -6.02 -24.16
N ASP A 210 -4.96 -6.18 -22.85
CA ASP A 210 -5.77 -5.28 -22.05
C ASP A 210 -5.03 -4.00 -21.61
N THR A 211 -3.69 -3.98 -21.64
CA THR A 211 -2.90 -2.85 -21.13
C THR A 211 -2.06 -2.09 -22.16
N LEU A 212 -1.58 -2.73 -23.24
CA LEU A 212 -0.68 -2.03 -24.18
C LEU A 212 -1.38 -0.88 -24.94
N GLY A 213 -2.71 -0.93 -25.06
CA GLY A 213 -3.51 0.16 -25.63
C GLY A 213 -3.31 1.51 -24.96
N TYR A 214 -2.98 1.56 -23.67
CA TYR A 214 -2.74 2.83 -22.96
C TYR A 214 -1.47 3.55 -23.44
N PHE A 215 -0.46 2.82 -23.93
CA PHE A 215 0.79 3.38 -24.42
C PHE A 215 0.69 4.04 -25.80
N LYS A 216 -0.50 4.02 -26.42
CA LYS A 216 -0.80 4.89 -27.56
C LYS A 216 -0.74 6.37 -27.21
N ASP A 217 -0.90 6.72 -25.93
CA ASP A 217 -0.45 8.01 -25.41
C ASP A 217 1.06 7.92 -25.14
N PRO A 218 1.91 8.62 -25.90
CA PRO A 218 3.36 8.51 -25.77
C PRO A 218 3.87 9.02 -24.42
N GLN A 219 3.06 9.78 -23.67
CA GLN A 219 3.39 10.23 -22.33
C GLN A 219 3.07 9.18 -21.24
N VAL A 220 2.43 8.05 -21.55
CA VAL A 220 2.23 7.00 -20.54
C VAL A 220 3.55 6.27 -20.29
N ALA A 221 4.07 6.43 -19.07
CA ALA A 221 5.30 5.81 -18.63
C ALA A 221 5.07 4.40 -18.06
N TRP A 222 3.97 4.18 -17.34
CA TRP A 222 3.61 2.83 -16.88
C TRP A 222 2.10 2.63 -16.73
N VAL A 223 1.73 1.36 -16.78
CA VAL A 223 0.39 0.86 -16.45
C VAL A 223 0.53 -0.11 -15.29
N GLN A 224 -0.11 0.19 -14.16
CA GLN A 224 -0.24 -0.72 -13.02
C GLN A 224 -1.55 -1.51 -13.16
N THR A 225 -1.52 -2.80 -12.80
CA THR A 225 -2.73 -3.62 -12.65
C THR A 225 -2.91 -4.02 -11.19
N PRO A 226 -4.16 -4.21 -10.70
CA PRO A 226 -4.43 -4.74 -9.37
C PRO A 226 -3.72 -6.07 -9.12
N GLN A 227 -3.11 -6.15 -7.94
CA GLN A 227 -2.48 -7.38 -7.46
C GLN A 227 -3.53 -8.21 -6.73
N TRP A 228 -3.76 -9.45 -7.17
CA TRP A 228 -4.75 -10.33 -6.55
C TRP A 228 -4.12 -11.54 -5.88
N PHE A 229 -4.34 -11.66 -4.57
CA PHE A 229 -3.95 -12.84 -3.80
C PHE A 229 -5.07 -13.88 -3.86
N TYR A 230 -4.87 -14.90 -4.69
CA TYR A 230 -5.88 -15.93 -4.96
C TYR A 230 -5.96 -17.00 -3.86
N ASP A 231 -4.98 -17.06 -2.97
CA ASP A 231 -4.83 -18.05 -1.90
C ASP A 231 -5.42 -17.61 -0.55
N ILE A 232 -6.04 -16.43 -0.49
CA ILE A 232 -6.69 -15.90 0.73
C ILE A 232 -7.84 -16.83 1.16
N PRO A 233 -7.84 -17.35 2.40
CA PRO A 233 -8.96 -18.11 2.93
C PRO A 233 -10.22 -17.23 3.08
N GLU A 234 -11.31 -17.61 2.41
CA GLU A 234 -12.61 -16.91 2.51
C GLU A 234 -13.36 -17.21 3.82
N GLY A 235 -12.92 -18.23 4.55
CA GLY A 235 -13.60 -18.70 5.76
C GLY A 235 -14.92 -19.42 5.47
N LYS A 236 -15.54 -19.94 6.53
CA LYS A 236 -16.82 -20.65 6.50
C LYS A 236 -17.89 -19.75 7.16
N PRO A 237 -19.06 -19.53 6.53
CA PRO A 237 -20.15 -18.74 7.12
C PRO A 237 -20.56 -19.22 8.52
N LEU A 238 -20.77 -18.28 9.45
CA LEU A 238 -21.11 -18.56 10.85
C LEU A 238 -22.33 -19.49 10.99
N PRO A 239 -23.41 -19.35 10.19
CA PRO A 239 -24.55 -20.26 10.27
C PRO A 239 -24.17 -21.71 9.97
N LEU A 240 -23.26 -21.96 9.01
CA LEU A 240 -22.82 -23.31 8.69
C LEU A 240 -21.98 -23.91 9.82
N VAL A 241 -21.11 -23.09 10.42
CA VAL A 241 -20.28 -23.54 11.55
C VAL A 241 -21.13 -23.81 12.80
N TRP A 242 -22.05 -22.92 13.14
CA TRP A 242 -22.94 -23.09 14.29
C TRP A 242 -23.97 -24.20 14.07
N ARG A 243 -24.39 -24.45 12.83
CA ARG A 243 -25.21 -25.61 12.49
C ARG A 243 -24.50 -26.92 12.82
N LYS A 244 -23.19 -27.00 12.59
CA LYS A 244 -22.39 -28.20 12.90
C LYS A 244 -22.30 -28.45 14.42
N HIS A 245 -22.24 -27.39 15.24
CA HIS A 245 -22.08 -27.52 16.69
C HIS A 245 -23.40 -27.58 17.47
N ALA A 246 -24.43 -26.86 17.02
CA ALA A 246 -25.69 -26.66 17.75
C ALA A 246 -26.95 -26.85 16.89
N GLY A 247 -26.84 -27.54 15.75
CA GLY A 247 -27.97 -27.92 14.90
C GLY A 247 -28.76 -26.73 14.35
N MET A 248 -30.07 -26.89 14.16
CA MET A 248 -30.93 -25.86 13.59
C MET A 248 -31.12 -24.63 14.50
N ILE A 249 -31.00 -24.81 15.82
CA ILE A 249 -31.05 -23.70 16.79
C ILE A 249 -29.83 -22.80 16.62
N GLY A 250 -28.63 -23.40 16.54
CA GLY A 250 -27.39 -22.69 16.23
C GLY A 250 -27.43 -21.98 14.88
N TYR A 251 -27.95 -22.64 13.85
CA TYR A 251 -28.14 -22.03 12.53
C TYR A 251 -29.06 -20.80 12.59
N GLY A 252 -30.20 -20.91 13.27
CA GLY A 252 -31.15 -19.80 13.44
C GLY A 252 -30.53 -18.62 14.20
N ALA A 253 -29.84 -18.89 15.31
CA ALA A 253 -29.16 -17.88 16.10
C ALA A 253 -28.04 -17.17 15.31
N ALA A 254 -27.22 -17.93 14.59
CA ALA A 254 -26.16 -17.38 13.75
C ALA A 254 -26.72 -16.53 12.60
N LYS A 255 -27.81 -16.96 11.95
CA LYS A 255 -28.46 -16.19 10.88
C LYS A 255 -29.06 -14.88 11.41
N MET A 256 -29.57 -14.89 12.65
CA MET A 256 -30.03 -13.67 13.32
C MET A 256 -28.86 -12.71 13.59
N LEU A 257 -27.73 -13.24 14.07
CA LEU A 257 -26.50 -12.45 14.26
C LEU A 257 -25.99 -11.87 12.95
N GLU A 258 -25.93 -12.65 11.87
CA GLU A 258 -25.50 -12.14 10.57
C GLU A 258 -26.45 -11.08 10.00
N LYS A 259 -27.75 -11.14 10.33
CA LYS A 259 -28.70 -10.09 9.93
C LYS A 259 -28.46 -8.76 10.66
N LEU A 260 -27.93 -8.80 11.88
CA LEU A 260 -27.65 -7.62 12.70
C LEU A 260 -26.26 -7.03 12.40
N PHE A 261 -25.25 -7.87 12.23
CA PHE A 261 -23.85 -7.46 12.14
C PHE A 261 -23.23 -7.64 10.74
N GLY A 262 -23.99 -8.18 9.78
CA GLY A 262 -23.49 -8.56 8.47
C GLY A 262 -22.89 -9.98 8.44
N PRO A 263 -22.41 -10.45 7.27
CA PRO A 263 -21.84 -11.78 7.12
C PRO A 263 -20.66 -12.02 8.07
N ILE A 264 -20.66 -13.13 8.81
CA ILE A 264 -19.56 -13.48 9.73
C ILE A 264 -18.90 -14.74 9.20
N GLN A 265 -17.65 -14.62 8.74
CA GLN A 265 -16.89 -15.75 8.20
C GLN A 265 -15.82 -16.19 9.21
N LEU A 266 -15.97 -17.42 9.72
CA LEU A 266 -15.01 -18.04 10.62
C LEU A 266 -13.87 -18.68 9.80
N GLY A 267 -12.62 -18.41 10.18
CA GLY A 267 -11.45 -18.91 9.45
C GLY A 267 -11.10 -18.09 8.20
N ARG A 268 -11.71 -16.91 8.01
CA ARG A 268 -11.25 -15.91 7.04
C ARG A 268 -9.83 -15.46 7.40
N ASP A 269 -9.05 -15.09 6.39
CA ASP A 269 -7.75 -14.45 6.54
C ASP A 269 -7.75 -13.38 7.65
N PRO A 270 -6.93 -13.53 8.71
CA PRO A 270 -6.83 -12.55 9.78
C PRO A 270 -5.85 -11.41 9.46
N PHE A 271 -5.06 -11.52 8.40
CA PHE A 271 -4.02 -10.55 8.03
C PHE A 271 -4.54 -9.42 7.15
N VAL A 272 -5.79 -9.47 6.69
CA VAL A 272 -6.35 -8.46 5.78
C VAL A 272 -5.43 -8.30 4.55
N ASN A 273 -5.05 -9.43 3.96
CA ASN A 273 -4.21 -9.48 2.77
C ASN A 273 -4.93 -8.99 1.53
N ASP A 274 -6.27 -9.04 1.52
CA ASP A 274 -7.09 -8.57 0.40
C ASP A 274 -6.80 -7.09 0.10
N PRO A 275 -6.21 -6.78 -1.07
CA PRO A 275 -5.80 -5.43 -1.40
C PRO A 275 -6.89 -4.67 -2.15
N GLN A 276 -8.12 -5.18 -2.24
CA GLN A 276 -9.22 -4.57 -2.98
C GLN A 276 -9.46 -3.10 -2.57
N MET A 277 -9.44 -2.78 -1.26
CA MET A 277 -9.58 -1.38 -0.81
C MET A 277 -8.50 -0.48 -1.41
N PHE A 278 -7.28 -0.97 -1.54
CA PHE A 278 -6.18 -0.21 -2.09
C PHE A 278 -6.34 -0.05 -3.61
N TYR A 279 -6.53 -1.12 -4.37
CA TYR A 279 -6.58 -1.04 -5.83
C TYR A 279 -7.89 -0.46 -6.37
N ASP A 280 -9.05 -0.91 -5.89
CA ASP A 280 -10.34 -0.50 -6.46
C ASP A 280 -10.80 0.88 -6.00
N VAL A 281 -10.38 1.31 -4.80
CA VAL A 281 -10.85 2.56 -4.19
C VAL A 281 -9.74 3.60 -4.13
N ILE A 282 -8.62 3.31 -3.46
CA ILE A 282 -7.59 4.31 -3.16
C ILE A 282 -6.76 4.66 -4.39
N LEU A 283 -6.12 3.67 -5.03
CA LEU A 283 -5.17 3.87 -6.12
C LEU A 283 -5.88 4.23 -7.42
N ARG A 284 -7.05 3.62 -7.72
CA ARG A 284 -7.86 3.93 -8.90
C ARG A 284 -8.28 5.39 -8.95
N ARG A 285 -8.62 5.96 -7.80
CA ARG A 285 -8.97 7.39 -7.68
C ARG A 285 -7.77 8.33 -7.69
N ARG A 286 -6.56 7.82 -7.97
CA ARG A 286 -5.41 8.67 -8.30
C ARG A 286 -5.20 8.88 -9.79
N ASN A 287 -5.88 8.12 -10.66
CA ASN A 287 -5.79 8.28 -12.11
C ASN A 287 -6.16 9.70 -12.57
N TRP A 288 -7.20 10.31 -11.99
CA TRP A 288 -7.61 11.66 -12.39
C TRP A 288 -6.55 12.74 -12.09
N ALA A 289 -5.70 12.50 -11.10
CA ALA A 289 -4.64 13.38 -10.65
C ALA A 289 -3.27 13.02 -11.24
N ASN A 290 -3.21 12.05 -12.18
CA ASN A 290 -1.97 11.51 -12.73
C ASN A 290 -0.98 11.10 -11.62
N ALA A 291 -1.47 10.35 -10.63
CA ALA A 291 -0.72 10.03 -9.42
C ALA A 291 -0.88 8.56 -8.98
N SER A 292 -1.39 7.68 -9.86
CA SER A 292 -1.33 6.24 -9.60
C SER A 292 0.12 5.80 -9.72
N PHE A 293 0.63 5.07 -8.74
CA PHE A 293 2.04 4.70 -8.68
C PHE A 293 2.22 3.19 -8.86
N CYS A 294 3.38 2.80 -9.36
CA CYS A 294 3.77 1.41 -9.50
C CYS A 294 3.90 0.74 -8.11
N CYS A 295 3.47 -0.51 -8.01
CA CYS A 295 3.47 -1.32 -6.78
C CYS A 295 4.45 -2.51 -6.88
N GLY A 296 5.49 -2.37 -7.71
CA GLY A 296 6.61 -3.32 -7.80
C GLY A 296 6.37 -4.55 -8.68
N ALA A 297 5.14 -4.99 -8.89
CA ALA A 297 4.82 -6.14 -9.75
C ALA A 297 3.44 -6.00 -10.41
N GLY A 298 3.18 -6.79 -11.46
CA GLY A 298 1.94 -6.71 -12.24
C GLY A 298 1.81 -5.38 -12.96
N SER A 299 2.93 -4.83 -13.43
CA SER A 299 3.01 -3.53 -14.08
C SER A 299 3.80 -3.59 -15.38
N ILE A 300 3.43 -2.74 -16.33
CA ILE A 300 4.06 -2.60 -17.63
C ILE A 300 4.68 -1.20 -17.69
N HIS A 301 5.94 -1.11 -18.10
CA HIS A 301 6.73 0.13 -18.12
C HIS A 301 7.23 0.41 -19.52
N ARG A 302 7.13 1.67 -19.97
CA ARG A 302 7.84 2.16 -21.16
C ARG A 302 9.31 2.28 -20.81
N ARG A 303 10.16 1.54 -21.52
CA ARG A 303 11.61 1.54 -21.27
C ARG A 303 12.22 2.93 -21.40
N GLU A 304 11.82 3.66 -22.44
CA GLU A 304 12.26 5.04 -22.69
C GLU A 304 12.03 5.94 -21.48
N ALA A 305 10.82 5.93 -20.92
CA ALA A 305 10.46 6.76 -19.77
C ALA A 305 11.36 6.45 -18.56
N VAL A 306 11.53 5.16 -18.25
CA VAL A 306 12.39 4.71 -17.14
C VAL A 306 13.84 5.17 -17.38
N MET A 307 14.37 5.01 -18.60
CA MET A 307 15.74 5.38 -18.93
C MET A 307 15.98 6.90 -18.91
N GLN A 308 15.04 7.70 -19.41
CA GLN A 308 15.13 9.15 -19.36
C GLN A 308 15.06 9.67 -17.93
N GLY A 309 14.13 9.14 -17.12
CA GLY A 309 14.05 9.45 -15.69
C GLY A 309 15.34 9.11 -14.94
N ALA A 310 15.96 7.98 -15.29
CA ALA A 310 17.24 7.55 -14.73
C ALA A 310 18.39 8.47 -15.12
N LEU A 311 18.48 8.86 -16.40
CA LEU A 311 19.52 9.74 -16.92
C LEU A 311 19.44 11.13 -16.29
N ARG A 312 18.24 11.68 -16.15
CA ARG A 312 18.02 12.94 -15.45
C ARG A 312 18.43 12.84 -13.98
N ALA A 313 17.97 11.80 -13.28
CA ALA A 313 18.31 11.61 -11.88
C ALA A 313 19.82 11.41 -11.65
N TYR A 314 20.48 10.73 -12.58
CA TYR A 314 21.93 10.57 -12.61
C TYR A 314 22.64 11.92 -12.81
N ALA A 315 22.24 12.69 -13.83
CA ALA A 315 22.80 14.02 -14.11
C ALA A 315 22.66 14.97 -12.90
N MET A 316 21.46 15.01 -12.29
CA MET A 316 21.23 15.81 -11.07
C MET A 316 22.09 15.36 -9.89
N SER A 317 22.35 14.06 -9.75
CA SER A 317 23.24 13.56 -8.68
C SER A 317 24.67 14.05 -8.87
N VAL A 318 25.18 13.96 -10.10
CA VAL A 318 26.51 14.44 -10.48
C VAL A 318 26.62 15.96 -10.26
N GLU A 319 25.61 16.72 -10.68
CA GLU A 319 25.58 18.18 -10.47
C GLU A 319 25.55 18.57 -8.99
N ASN A 320 24.76 17.86 -8.18
CA ASN A 320 24.71 18.11 -6.74
C ASN A 320 26.06 17.86 -6.06
N GLU A 321 26.77 16.81 -6.44
CA GLU A 321 28.10 16.51 -5.90
C GLU A 321 29.12 17.59 -6.30
N VAL A 322 29.10 18.03 -7.56
CA VAL A 322 29.89 19.18 -8.01
C VAL A 322 29.57 20.43 -7.20
N HIS A 323 28.28 20.74 -7.01
CA HIS A 323 27.85 21.92 -6.27
C HIS A 323 28.29 21.89 -4.81
N GLN A 324 28.13 20.75 -4.12
CA GLN A 324 28.55 20.59 -2.72
C GLN A 324 30.03 20.90 -2.49
N HIS A 325 30.89 20.56 -3.45
CA HIS A 325 32.33 20.78 -3.34
C HIS A 325 32.81 22.13 -3.89
N THR A 326 31.96 22.86 -4.62
CA THR A 326 32.33 24.12 -5.29
C THR A 326 31.60 25.34 -4.74
N GLN A 327 30.51 25.16 -3.97
CA GLN A 327 29.66 26.26 -3.48
C GLN A 327 30.40 27.28 -2.60
N ASP A 328 31.45 26.87 -1.90
CA ASP A 328 32.21 27.74 -0.96
C ASP A 328 33.43 28.41 -1.62
N ILE A 329 33.64 28.21 -2.92
CA ILE A 329 34.75 28.81 -3.66
C ILE A 329 34.30 30.15 -4.22
N ASP A 330 34.93 31.25 -3.84
CA ASP A 330 34.56 32.60 -4.31
C ASP A 330 35.09 32.92 -5.72
N ASP A 331 36.23 32.36 -6.11
CA ASP A 331 36.87 32.58 -7.41
C ASP A 331 36.15 31.78 -8.52
N ASP A 332 35.58 32.49 -9.51
CA ASP A 332 34.76 31.89 -10.56
C ASP A 332 35.55 30.95 -11.48
N ASP A 333 36.79 31.30 -11.83
CA ASP A 333 37.65 30.51 -12.72
C ASP A 333 38.07 29.21 -12.01
N LEU A 334 38.47 29.30 -10.74
CA LEU A 334 38.82 28.13 -9.92
C LEU A 334 37.60 27.24 -9.67
N ARG A 335 36.41 27.83 -9.47
CA ARG A 335 35.16 27.10 -9.28
C ARG A 335 34.81 26.29 -10.52
N GLU A 336 34.99 26.87 -11.71
CA GLU A 336 34.74 26.18 -12.98
C GLU A 336 35.76 25.05 -13.22
N GLU A 337 37.06 25.31 -13.06
CA GLU A 337 38.12 24.30 -13.23
C GLU A 337 37.92 23.11 -12.27
N LEU A 338 37.73 23.39 -10.98
CA LEU A 338 37.47 22.34 -9.99
C LEU A 338 36.15 21.62 -10.28
N GLY A 339 35.11 22.36 -10.68
CA GLY A 339 33.82 21.80 -11.03
C GLY A 339 33.90 20.81 -12.19
N GLN A 340 34.69 21.12 -13.23
CA GLN A 340 34.93 20.20 -14.35
C GLN A 340 35.70 18.93 -13.91
N ALA A 341 36.72 19.09 -13.06
CA ALA A 341 37.48 17.96 -12.54
C ALA A 341 36.62 17.03 -11.67
N ILE A 342 35.83 17.61 -10.76
CA ILE A 342 34.91 16.85 -9.90
C ILE A 342 33.81 16.20 -10.72
N ARG A 343 33.27 16.88 -11.74
CA ARG A 343 32.22 16.29 -12.60
C ARG A 343 32.67 14.99 -13.25
N SER A 344 33.91 14.93 -13.73
CA SER A 344 34.47 13.70 -14.29
C SER A 344 34.51 12.58 -13.24
N GLN A 345 35.00 12.87 -12.03
CA GLN A 345 35.07 11.89 -10.95
C GLN A 345 33.68 11.45 -10.46
N ALA A 346 32.81 12.41 -10.16
CA ALA A 346 31.42 12.20 -9.73
C ALA A 346 30.63 11.37 -10.74
N SER A 347 30.85 11.56 -12.06
CA SER A 347 30.23 10.74 -13.09
C SER A 347 30.69 9.28 -13.07
N MET A 348 31.92 9.00 -12.65
CA MET A 348 32.41 7.61 -12.52
C MET A 348 31.90 6.95 -11.23
N ASP A 349 31.77 7.73 -10.16
CA ASP A 349 31.37 7.24 -8.84
C ASP A 349 29.85 7.12 -8.66
N THR A 350 29.08 7.94 -9.38
CA THR A 350 27.61 7.88 -9.36
C THR A 350 27.12 6.66 -10.13
N GLU A 351 26.32 5.82 -9.48
CA GLU A 351 25.69 4.68 -10.17
C GLU A 351 24.48 5.14 -11.00
N PHE A 352 24.41 4.70 -12.27
CA PHE A 352 23.24 4.90 -13.11
C PHE A 352 22.12 3.91 -12.73
N THR A 353 21.02 4.41 -12.17
CA THR A 353 19.93 3.58 -11.61
C THR A 353 18.58 3.80 -12.31
N PRO A 354 18.19 2.94 -13.28
CA PRO A 354 16.86 2.95 -13.91
C PRO A 354 15.70 2.89 -12.91
N TYR A 355 15.83 2.00 -11.94
CA TYR A 355 14.97 1.93 -10.77
C TYR A 355 15.81 2.35 -9.56
N LYS A 356 15.27 3.25 -8.72
CA LYS A 356 16.02 3.78 -7.57
C LYS A 356 16.41 2.67 -6.60
N PHE A 357 17.66 2.67 -6.13
CA PHE A 357 18.16 1.68 -5.17
C PHE A 357 17.63 1.97 -3.77
N HIS A 358 16.37 1.63 -3.56
CA HIS A 358 15.62 1.94 -2.36
C HIS A 358 14.69 0.77 -2.01
N VAL A 359 14.29 0.64 -0.73
CA VAL A 359 13.40 -0.44 -0.26
C VAL A 359 11.97 -0.29 -0.81
N SER A 360 11.60 0.92 -1.22
CA SER A 360 10.37 1.25 -1.93
C SER A 360 10.74 1.89 -3.26
N GLU A 361 11.45 1.15 -4.10
CA GLU A 361 11.91 1.61 -5.43
C GLU A 361 10.74 1.95 -6.34
N ASP A 362 9.63 1.25 -6.18
CA ASP A 362 8.44 1.31 -7.00
C ASP A 362 7.74 2.68 -6.93
N ILE A 363 7.38 3.13 -5.73
CA ILE A 363 6.80 4.45 -5.49
C ILE A 363 7.83 5.56 -5.73
N TYR A 364 9.11 5.33 -5.39
CA TYR A 364 10.16 6.32 -5.63
C TYR A 364 10.31 6.56 -7.15
N THR A 365 10.49 5.50 -7.94
CA THR A 365 10.60 5.64 -9.41
C THR A 365 9.38 6.34 -9.99
N SER A 366 8.17 6.04 -9.48
CA SER A 366 6.94 6.72 -9.87
C SER A 366 6.99 8.23 -9.59
N ILE A 367 7.51 8.64 -8.42
CA ILE A 367 7.67 10.06 -8.04
C ILE A 367 8.68 10.76 -8.96
N VAL A 368 9.80 10.10 -9.27
CA VAL A 368 10.84 10.65 -10.16
C VAL A 368 10.26 10.93 -11.54
N LEU A 369 9.55 9.95 -12.12
CA LEU A 369 8.94 10.09 -13.43
C LEU A 369 7.83 11.15 -13.46
N HIS A 370 6.96 11.19 -12.45
CA HIS A 370 5.94 12.24 -12.34
C HIS A 370 6.51 13.64 -12.10
N SER A 371 7.72 13.74 -11.53
CA SER A 371 8.42 15.00 -11.30
C SER A 371 9.28 15.42 -12.50
N ASP A 372 9.11 14.81 -13.67
CA ASP A 372 9.76 15.22 -14.91
C ASP A 372 9.06 16.45 -15.51
N PRO A 373 9.71 17.64 -15.51
CA PRO A 373 9.13 18.87 -16.03
C PRO A 373 9.15 18.94 -17.56
N ASP A 374 9.92 18.09 -18.23
CA ASP A 374 10.09 18.14 -19.68
C ASP A 374 9.09 17.21 -20.38
N HIS A 375 8.96 15.98 -19.87
CA HIS A 375 8.11 14.95 -20.51
C HIS A 375 6.71 14.87 -19.90
N HIS A 376 6.56 15.28 -18.62
CA HIS A 376 5.31 15.18 -17.87
C HIS A 376 4.68 13.80 -17.95
N TRP A 377 5.47 12.77 -17.61
CA TRP A 377 5.05 11.37 -17.68
C TRP A 377 3.72 11.13 -16.96
N LYS A 378 2.93 10.22 -17.54
CA LYS A 378 1.63 9.79 -17.06
C LYS A 378 1.67 8.36 -16.56
N SER A 379 0.77 8.10 -15.62
CA SER A 379 0.53 6.78 -15.05
C SER A 379 -0.92 6.37 -15.23
N VAL A 380 -1.14 5.07 -15.38
CA VAL A 380 -2.47 4.48 -15.47
C VAL A 380 -2.58 3.33 -14.49
N LEU A 381 -3.60 3.33 -13.64
CA LEU A 381 -4.10 2.12 -13.02
C LEU A 381 -5.19 1.54 -13.91
N HIS A 382 -4.90 0.40 -14.54
CA HIS A 382 -5.90 -0.41 -15.23
C HIS A 382 -6.78 -1.09 -14.17
N PRO A 383 -8.12 -0.98 -14.21
CA PRO A 383 -8.96 -1.40 -13.09
C PRO A 383 -9.14 -2.91 -12.96
N LYS A 384 -8.91 -3.72 -14.01
CA LYS A 384 -9.07 -5.18 -13.92
C LYS A 384 -7.79 -5.85 -13.48
N VAL A 385 -7.94 -6.95 -12.76
CA VAL A 385 -6.83 -7.81 -12.35
C VAL A 385 -6.28 -8.55 -13.57
N GLU A 386 -5.01 -8.35 -13.87
CA GLU A 386 -4.29 -9.05 -14.97
C GLU A 386 -3.18 -9.98 -14.45
N SER A 387 -3.10 -10.19 -13.14
CA SER A 387 -2.15 -11.12 -12.53
C SER A 387 -2.64 -11.64 -11.18
N LYS A 388 -2.21 -12.84 -10.82
CA LYS A 388 -2.43 -13.46 -9.51
C LYS A 388 -1.10 -13.72 -8.81
N MET A 389 -1.12 -13.72 -7.48
CA MET A 389 0.08 -13.88 -6.65
C MET A 389 -0.24 -14.51 -5.29
N LEU A 390 0.78 -14.83 -4.49
CA LEU A 390 0.62 -15.48 -3.20
C LEU A 390 0.62 -14.47 -2.06
N SER A 391 -0.31 -14.64 -1.13
CA SER A 391 -0.37 -13.84 0.09
C SER A 391 0.76 -14.21 1.06
N PRO A 392 1.13 -13.31 1.99
CA PRO A 392 1.95 -13.67 3.14
C PRO A 392 1.28 -14.76 3.98
N GLN A 393 2.02 -15.86 4.24
CA GLN A 393 1.48 -17.05 4.89
C GLN A 393 1.55 -17.03 6.42
N ASP A 394 2.30 -16.10 7.00
CA ASP A 394 2.48 -15.98 8.45
C ASP A 394 2.64 -14.51 8.90
N LEU A 395 2.44 -14.28 10.21
CA LEU A 395 2.43 -12.93 10.77
C LEU A 395 3.79 -12.24 10.67
N GLN A 396 4.90 -12.97 10.79
CA GLN A 396 6.24 -12.38 10.76
C GLN A 396 6.56 -11.88 9.35
N THR A 397 6.37 -12.73 8.34
CA THR A 397 6.51 -12.40 6.92
C THR A 397 5.67 -11.18 6.56
N TRP A 398 4.41 -11.18 7.00
CA TRP A 398 3.48 -10.09 6.78
C TRP A 398 3.90 -8.78 7.47
N MET A 399 4.33 -8.81 8.73
CA MET A 399 4.79 -7.62 9.45
C MET A 399 6.06 -7.03 8.83
N VAL A 400 6.99 -7.87 8.38
CA VAL A 400 8.23 -7.43 7.71
C VAL A 400 7.89 -6.65 6.43
N GLN A 401 6.92 -7.11 5.64
CA GLN A 401 6.50 -6.38 4.44
C GLN A 401 5.90 -5.01 4.79
N ARG A 402 4.98 -4.95 5.75
CA ARG A 402 4.37 -3.67 6.17
C ARG A 402 5.39 -2.70 6.77
N PHE A 403 6.36 -3.23 7.51
CA PHE A 403 7.49 -2.44 8.00
C PHE A 403 8.30 -1.83 6.85
N LYS A 404 8.62 -2.62 5.80
CA LYS A 404 9.36 -2.12 4.62
C LYS A 404 8.61 -1.00 3.92
N TYR A 405 7.30 -1.14 3.75
CA TYR A 405 6.46 -0.12 3.12
C TYR A 405 6.40 1.18 3.95
N ALA A 406 6.23 1.06 5.26
CA ALA A 406 6.22 2.21 6.17
C ALA A 406 7.58 2.90 6.22
N GLY A 407 8.65 2.13 6.42
CA GLY A 407 10.02 2.62 6.51
C GLY A 407 10.46 3.33 5.24
N GLY A 408 10.30 2.69 4.07
CA GLY A 408 10.69 3.30 2.81
C GLY A 408 9.85 4.53 2.46
N SER A 409 8.54 4.52 2.71
CA SER A 409 7.70 5.70 2.46
C SER A 409 8.09 6.89 3.34
N LEU A 410 8.38 6.64 4.62
CA LEU A 410 8.84 7.67 5.56
C LEU A 410 10.25 8.17 5.22
N ASP A 411 11.12 7.29 4.73
CA ASP A 411 12.47 7.64 4.27
C ASP A 411 12.42 8.69 3.15
N ILE A 412 11.65 8.38 2.10
CA ILE A 412 11.42 9.27 0.95
C ILE A 412 10.82 10.60 1.41
N ALA A 413 9.81 10.54 2.29
CA ALA A 413 9.11 11.74 2.76
C ALA A 413 10.03 12.69 3.54
N LEU A 414 10.90 12.15 4.41
CA LEU A 414 11.73 12.95 5.32
C LEU A 414 13.07 13.38 4.71
N ARG A 415 13.68 12.54 3.85
CA ARG A 415 15.01 12.82 3.28
C ARG A 415 14.93 13.53 1.93
N ASP A 416 14.19 12.95 0.98
CA ASP A 416 14.06 13.50 -0.37
C ASP A 416 12.99 14.60 -0.44
N ASN A 417 11.93 14.46 0.36
CA ASN A 417 10.83 15.41 0.47
C ASN A 417 10.27 15.87 -0.90
N PRO A 418 9.80 14.93 -1.74
CA PRO A 418 9.38 15.25 -3.10
C PRO A 418 8.14 16.13 -3.16
N VAL A 419 7.31 16.16 -2.11
CA VAL A 419 6.09 16.99 -2.05
C VAL A 419 6.42 18.48 -2.09
N PHE A 420 7.52 18.88 -1.44
CA PHE A 420 7.92 20.29 -1.35
C PHE A 420 9.10 20.65 -2.25
N LYS A 421 9.99 19.70 -2.57
CA LYS A 421 11.19 19.93 -3.39
C LYS A 421 11.05 19.50 -4.86
N GLY A 422 10.06 18.69 -5.21
CA GLY A 422 9.89 18.16 -6.56
C GLY A 422 8.99 19.00 -7.46
N ASP A 423 9.13 18.81 -8.77
CA ASP A 423 8.32 19.44 -9.83
C ASP A 423 6.95 18.79 -10.04
N LEU A 424 6.38 18.22 -8.97
CA LEU A 424 5.04 17.62 -9.01
C LEU A 424 3.95 18.69 -9.13
N THR A 425 2.90 18.39 -9.90
CA THR A 425 1.69 19.22 -9.92
C THR A 425 0.99 19.21 -8.55
N LEU A 426 0.18 20.24 -8.26
CA LEU A 426 -0.51 20.33 -6.97
C LEU A 426 -1.37 19.08 -6.65
N PRO A 427 -2.17 18.52 -7.58
CA PRO A 427 -2.90 17.27 -7.32
C PRO A 427 -1.97 16.10 -6.98
N GLN A 428 -0.86 15.93 -7.71
CA GLN A 428 0.13 14.88 -7.43
C GLN A 428 0.76 15.06 -6.03
N ARG A 429 1.16 16.29 -5.68
CA ARG A 429 1.70 16.62 -4.35
C ARG A 429 0.75 16.19 -3.24
N ILE A 430 -0.54 16.50 -3.37
CA ILE A 430 -1.55 16.12 -2.38
C ILE A 430 -1.68 14.59 -2.32
N MET A 431 -1.73 13.88 -3.45
CA MET A 431 -1.86 12.42 -3.49
C MET A 431 -0.68 11.70 -2.82
N TYR A 432 0.55 12.13 -3.10
CA TYR A 432 1.74 11.60 -2.44
C TYR A 432 1.79 11.98 -0.96
N LEU A 433 1.43 13.22 -0.61
CA LEU A 433 1.31 13.67 0.78
C LEU A 433 0.31 12.84 1.57
N THR A 434 -0.85 12.48 1.00
CA THR A 434 -1.83 11.59 1.64
C THR A 434 -1.19 10.25 2.03
N THR A 435 -0.32 9.71 1.17
CA THR A 435 0.39 8.44 1.42
C THR A 435 1.36 8.60 2.58
N PHE A 436 2.22 9.61 2.55
CA PHE A 436 3.21 9.86 3.60
C PHE A 436 2.57 10.21 4.95
N TRP A 437 1.54 11.06 4.93
CA TRP A 437 0.80 11.47 6.13
C TRP A 437 0.17 10.28 6.84
N SER A 438 -0.32 9.28 6.09
CA SER A 438 -0.93 8.08 6.69
C SER A 438 0.03 7.29 7.59
N TYR A 439 1.33 7.24 7.25
CA TYR A 439 2.34 6.54 8.06
C TYR A 439 2.72 7.29 9.34
N LEU A 440 2.57 8.62 9.36
CA LEU A 440 2.67 9.43 10.59
C LEU A 440 1.48 9.22 11.54
N GLY A 441 0.45 8.50 11.09
CA GLY A 441 -0.71 8.04 11.85
C GLY A 441 -0.41 7.51 13.24
N CYS A 442 0.72 6.81 13.40
CA CYS A 442 1.13 6.22 14.67
C CYS A 442 1.26 7.25 15.81
N ILE A 443 1.59 8.52 15.50
CA ILE A 443 1.82 9.58 16.49
C ILE A 443 0.52 9.97 17.20
N TRP A 444 -0.59 10.12 16.46
CA TRP A 444 -1.87 10.50 17.04
C TRP A 444 -2.76 9.31 17.39
N ASN A 445 -2.61 8.17 16.67
CA ASN A 445 -3.38 6.96 16.98
C ASN A 445 -3.11 6.47 18.41
N ILE A 446 -1.85 6.52 18.89
CA ILE A 446 -1.55 6.11 20.27
C ILE A 446 -2.27 6.98 21.31
N ILE A 447 -2.46 8.27 21.03
CA ILE A 447 -3.20 9.19 21.88
C ILE A 447 -4.68 8.79 21.91
N PHE A 448 -5.30 8.52 20.76
CA PHE A 448 -6.67 8.03 20.68
C PHE A 448 -6.89 6.67 21.35
N LEU A 449 -5.90 5.78 21.27
CA LEU A 449 -5.98 4.46 21.87
C LEU A 449 -5.93 4.53 23.41
N LEU A 450 -5.16 5.47 23.97
CA LEU A 450 -4.95 5.60 25.41
C LEU A 450 -5.95 6.55 26.10
N ALA A 451 -6.47 7.56 25.39
CA ALA A 451 -7.34 8.59 25.99
C ALA A 451 -8.59 8.02 26.71
N PRO A 452 -9.35 7.06 26.15
CA PRO A 452 -10.51 6.51 26.83
C PRO A 452 -10.16 5.76 28.11
N THR A 453 -9.09 4.96 28.07
CA THR A 453 -8.60 4.23 29.23
C THR A 453 -8.17 5.21 30.32
N PHE A 454 -7.43 6.26 29.95
CA PHE A 454 -6.97 7.27 30.89
C PHE A 454 -8.15 7.98 31.59
N TYR A 455 -9.19 8.38 30.84
CA TYR A 455 -10.40 8.95 31.41
C TYR A 455 -11.09 7.99 32.39
N LEU A 456 -11.28 6.72 32.02
CA LEU A 456 -11.96 5.75 32.88
C LEU A 456 -11.17 5.47 34.17
N LEU A 457 -9.83 5.47 34.11
CA LEU A 457 -8.96 5.27 35.26
C LEU A 457 -8.87 6.48 36.19
N THR A 458 -8.92 7.70 35.67
CA THR A 458 -8.65 8.92 36.47
C THR A 458 -9.90 9.75 36.74
N GLY A 459 -10.89 9.72 35.85
CA GLY A 459 -12.02 10.64 35.81
C GLY A 459 -11.68 12.02 35.22
N ILE A 460 -10.42 12.26 34.83
CA ILE A 460 -9.98 13.54 34.29
C ILE A 460 -10.41 13.66 32.83
N SER A 461 -11.20 14.68 32.53
CA SER A 461 -11.68 14.98 31.18
C SER A 461 -10.67 15.81 30.38
N PRO A 462 -10.41 15.51 29.09
CA PRO A 462 -9.62 16.38 28.21
C PRO A 462 -10.44 17.57 27.67
N VAL A 463 -11.76 17.55 27.88
CA VAL A 463 -12.68 18.63 27.52
C VAL A 463 -13.21 19.32 28.78
N SER A 464 -13.41 20.63 28.74
CA SER A 464 -13.86 21.45 29.89
C SER A 464 -15.15 20.92 30.52
N ALA A 465 -16.10 20.47 29.70
CA ALA A 465 -17.23 19.67 30.12
C ALA A 465 -17.78 18.84 28.94
N TYR A 466 -18.19 17.59 29.19
CA TYR A 466 -19.02 16.82 28.26
C TYR A 466 -20.46 17.36 28.32
N SER A 467 -20.63 18.57 27.79
CA SER A 467 -21.84 19.35 27.83
C SER A 467 -22.59 19.29 26.50
N GLU A 468 -23.82 19.82 26.46
CA GLU A 468 -24.61 19.92 25.23
C GLU A 468 -23.82 20.51 24.03
N PRO A 469 -23.01 21.58 24.17
CA PRO A 469 -22.14 22.07 23.10
C PRO A 469 -21.20 21.02 22.50
N PHE A 470 -20.61 20.14 23.32
CA PHE A 470 -19.70 19.10 22.81
C PHE A 470 -20.41 18.21 21.80
N TYR A 471 -21.62 17.75 22.11
CA TYR A 471 -22.39 16.85 21.26
C TYR A 471 -22.88 17.51 19.98
N TRP A 472 -23.22 18.82 20.02
CA TRP A 472 -23.60 19.58 18.83
C TRP A 472 -22.47 19.74 17.82
N HIS A 473 -21.22 19.83 18.28
CA HIS A 473 -20.06 19.87 17.38
C HIS A 473 -19.61 18.47 16.96
N PHE A 474 -19.60 17.51 17.89
CA PHE A 474 -19.01 16.19 17.69
C PHE A 474 -19.91 15.22 16.92
N LEU A 475 -21.18 15.06 17.32
CA LEU A 475 -22.05 14.01 16.75
C LEU A 475 -22.35 14.23 15.26
N PRO A 476 -22.76 15.43 14.81
CA PRO A 476 -22.98 15.65 13.39
C PRO A 476 -21.73 15.39 12.56
N PHE A 477 -20.56 15.83 13.04
CA PHE A 477 -19.29 15.60 12.37
C PHE A 477 -18.98 14.11 12.21
N ILE A 478 -19.01 13.33 13.29
CA ILE A 478 -18.67 11.90 13.24
C ILE A 478 -19.70 11.11 12.42
N LEU A 479 -21.00 11.37 12.60
CA LEU A 479 -22.04 10.65 11.87
C LEU A 479 -21.96 10.91 10.36
N ILE A 480 -21.82 12.17 9.95
CA ILE A 480 -21.69 12.50 8.52
C ILE A 480 -20.37 11.97 7.97
N THR A 481 -19.29 11.98 8.73
CA THR A 481 -18.01 11.36 8.32
C THR A 481 -18.19 9.87 8.05
N GLU A 482 -18.81 9.12 8.96
CA GLU A 482 -19.03 7.67 8.78
C GLU A 482 -19.94 7.37 7.58
N ILE A 483 -21.02 8.13 7.40
CA ILE A 483 -21.89 8.00 6.21
C ILE A 483 -21.11 8.35 4.94
N ALA A 484 -20.33 9.43 4.94
CA ALA A 484 -19.50 9.81 3.80
C ALA A 484 -18.54 8.67 3.45
N PHE A 485 -17.79 8.14 4.42
CA PHE A 485 -16.87 7.02 4.20
C PHE A 485 -17.57 5.78 3.61
N MET A 486 -18.79 5.46 4.06
CA MET A 486 -19.59 4.38 3.48
C MET A 486 -19.85 4.57 1.98
N PHE A 487 -20.18 5.80 1.54
CA PHE A 487 -20.31 6.12 0.12
C PHE A 487 -18.96 6.19 -0.60
N ALA A 488 -17.90 6.62 0.08
CA ALA A 488 -16.55 6.67 -0.48
C ALA A 488 -16.06 5.28 -0.87
N THR A 489 -16.31 4.27 -0.02
CA THR A 489 -15.89 2.88 -0.22
C THR A 489 -17.04 1.99 -0.67
N TRP A 490 -18.03 2.55 -1.37
CA TRP A 490 -19.26 1.84 -1.71
C TRP A 490 -18.97 0.53 -2.45
N GLY A 491 -19.43 -0.59 -1.89
CA GLY A 491 -19.18 -1.94 -2.41
C GLY A 491 -17.95 -2.65 -1.86
N VAL A 492 -17.11 -1.96 -1.07
CA VAL A 492 -15.92 -2.53 -0.41
C VAL A 492 -15.98 -2.29 1.10
N GLY A 493 -15.74 -3.34 1.90
CA GLY A 493 -15.78 -3.25 3.35
C GLY A 493 -14.68 -2.34 3.92
N ALA A 494 -15.05 -1.24 4.58
CA ALA A 494 -14.09 -0.29 5.14
C ALA A 494 -13.49 -0.70 6.50
N TRP A 495 -14.16 -1.57 7.24
CA TRP A 495 -13.77 -1.91 8.61
C TRP A 495 -12.37 -2.52 8.68
N ASP A 496 -12.06 -3.49 7.81
CA ASP A 496 -10.79 -4.20 7.85
C ASP A 496 -9.60 -3.23 7.63
N GLY A 497 -9.78 -2.23 6.74
CA GLY A 497 -8.81 -1.16 6.52
C GLY A 497 -8.67 -0.22 7.73
N LYS A 498 -9.78 0.21 8.35
CA LYS A 498 -9.76 1.07 9.56
C LYS A 498 -9.10 0.37 10.75
N ALA A 499 -9.45 -0.90 10.99
CA ALA A 499 -8.86 -1.70 12.07
C ALA A 499 -7.35 -1.92 11.85
N SER A 500 -6.94 -2.19 10.61
CA SER A 500 -5.53 -2.31 10.23
C SER A 500 -4.77 -1.00 10.46
N TYR A 501 -5.32 0.14 10.03
CA TYR A 501 -4.71 1.46 10.25
C TYR A 501 -4.43 1.77 11.73
N LEU A 502 -5.39 1.46 12.62
CA LEU A 502 -5.21 1.66 14.06
C LEU A 502 -4.22 0.66 14.67
N SER A 503 -4.34 -0.62 14.33
CA SER A 503 -3.54 -1.69 14.94
C SER A 503 -2.08 -1.74 14.50
N PHE A 504 -1.71 -1.05 13.41
CA PHE A 504 -0.34 -1.00 12.89
C PHE A 504 0.52 0.10 13.50
N PHE A 505 -0.03 0.84 14.47
CA PHE A 505 0.73 1.90 15.15
C PHE A 505 2.13 1.47 15.64
N PRO A 506 2.39 0.23 16.15
CA PRO A 506 3.72 -0.11 16.64
C PRO A 506 4.74 -0.29 15.51
N VAL A 507 4.32 -0.91 14.40
CA VAL A 507 5.15 -1.12 13.21
C VAL A 507 5.51 0.23 12.60
N ASN A 508 4.52 1.11 12.42
CA ASN A 508 4.73 2.45 11.89
C ASN A 508 5.61 3.31 12.82
N PHE A 509 5.45 3.16 14.15
CA PHE A 509 6.27 3.88 15.12
C PHE A 509 7.73 3.41 15.09
N GLN A 510 7.96 2.11 14.97
CA GLN A 510 9.31 1.55 14.82
C GLN A 510 9.96 1.99 13.51
N ALA A 511 9.20 1.97 12.40
CA ALA A 511 9.67 2.46 11.11
C ALA A 511 10.07 3.94 11.17
N LEU A 512 9.20 4.78 11.75
CA LEU A 512 9.47 6.19 11.97
C LEU A 512 10.72 6.43 12.83
N ALA A 513 10.85 5.70 13.94
CA ALA A 513 12.00 5.82 14.83
C ALA A 513 13.32 5.47 14.11
N ASN A 514 13.33 4.41 13.30
CA ASN A 514 14.52 4.00 12.54
C ASN A 514 14.92 5.06 11.50
N VAL A 515 13.94 5.60 10.76
CA VAL A 515 14.21 6.65 9.75
C VAL A 515 14.77 7.91 10.43
N LEU A 516 14.17 8.34 11.55
CA LEU A 516 14.61 9.51 12.32
C LEU A 516 16.01 9.34 12.92
N ARG A 517 16.42 8.12 13.26
CA ARG A 517 17.78 7.82 13.73
C ARG A 517 18.83 7.75 12.61
N GLY A 518 18.42 7.86 11.35
CA GLY A 518 19.33 7.69 10.21
C GLY A 518 19.80 6.24 10.03
N GLU A 519 19.14 5.28 10.66
CA GLU A 519 19.51 3.88 10.52
C GLU A 519 19.15 3.43 9.09
N LYS A 520 20.15 2.90 8.36
CA LYS A 520 19.85 2.22 7.10
C LYS A 520 18.90 1.08 7.42
N ILE A 521 17.77 1.05 6.71
CA ILE A 521 16.75 0.00 6.82
C ILE A 521 17.39 -1.32 6.33
N LYS A 522 18.13 -2.00 7.20
CA LYS A 522 18.83 -3.25 6.93
C LYS A 522 17.88 -4.40 7.23
N PHE A 523 17.46 -5.15 6.21
CA PHE A 523 16.70 -6.36 6.45
C PHE A 523 17.22 -7.55 5.65
N PRO A 524 17.27 -8.74 6.27
CA PRO A 524 17.32 -9.97 5.50
C PRO A 524 16.10 -10.04 4.58
N VAL A 525 16.26 -10.72 3.44
CA VAL A 525 15.18 -10.95 2.48
C VAL A 525 13.98 -11.53 3.21
N THR A 526 12.78 -11.05 2.86
CA THR A 526 11.55 -11.54 3.51
C THR A 526 11.50 -13.06 3.31
N PRO A 527 11.44 -13.88 4.38
CA PRO A 527 11.26 -15.31 4.23
C PRO A 527 9.95 -15.54 3.45
N LYS A 528 10.05 -16.16 2.28
CA LYS A 528 8.88 -16.57 1.50
C LYS A 528 8.42 -17.98 1.89
N GLU A 529 9.26 -18.70 2.63
CA GLU A 529 8.88 -19.93 3.33
C GLU A 529 8.18 -19.60 4.64
N ARG A 530 7.05 -20.27 4.86
CA ARG A 530 6.24 -20.12 6.07
C ARG A 530 7.03 -20.50 7.31
N GLN A 531 7.01 -19.63 8.30
CA GLN A 531 7.51 -19.96 9.64
C GLN A 531 6.40 -20.64 10.48
N GLU A 532 6.67 -21.81 11.04
CA GLU A 532 5.73 -22.49 11.95
C GLU A 532 5.90 -21.97 13.38
N GLY A 533 4.85 -21.38 13.97
CA GLY A 533 4.91 -20.93 15.37
C GLY A 533 3.76 -20.03 15.80
N THR A 534 3.77 -19.64 17.08
CA THR A 534 2.94 -18.56 17.63
C THR A 534 3.77 -17.29 17.72
N PHE A 535 3.27 -16.19 17.14
CA PHE A 535 4.02 -14.95 17.02
C PHE A 535 3.60 -13.89 18.06
N LEU A 536 3.28 -14.32 19.28
CA LEU A 536 2.75 -13.45 20.33
C LEU A 536 3.63 -12.23 20.63
N HIS A 537 4.96 -12.40 20.54
CA HIS A 537 5.92 -11.34 20.79
C HIS A 537 5.78 -10.15 19.82
N LEU A 538 5.26 -10.40 18.61
CA LEU A 538 5.03 -9.36 17.60
C LEU A 538 3.81 -8.48 17.91
N VAL A 539 2.88 -8.96 18.76
CA VAL A 539 1.60 -8.29 19.03
C VAL A 539 1.45 -7.81 20.48
N TYR A 540 2.54 -7.79 21.26
CA TYR A 540 2.50 -7.30 22.64
C TYR A 540 1.93 -5.88 22.78
N PRO A 541 2.27 -4.90 21.92
CA PRO A 541 1.71 -3.55 22.04
C PRO A 541 0.18 -3.54 21.87
N GLN A 542 -0.35 -4.27 20.89
CA GLN A 542 -1.78 -4.35 20.63
C GLN A 542 -2.51 -5.10 21.74
N PHE A 543 -1.92 -6.20 22.23
CA PHE A 543 -2.44 -6.93 23.39
C PHE A 543 -2.46 -6.06 24.65
N ALA A 544 -1.42 -5.25 24.88
CA ALA A 544 -1.37 -4.30 25.99
C ALA A 544 -2.50 -3.27 25.91
N ILE A 545 -2.82 -2.73 24.73
CA ILE A 545 -3.96 -1.81 24.54
C ILE A 545 -5.29 -2.50 24.88
N ILE A 546 -5.48 -3.77 24.51
CA ILE A 546 -6.68 -4.53 24.88
C ILE A 546 -6.78 -4.66 26.40
N VAL A 547 -5.70 -5.11 27.05
CA VAL A 547 -5.66 -5.30 28.52
C VAL A 547 -5.92 -3.98 29.25
N LEU A 548 -5.24 -2.90 28.85
CA LEU A 548 -5.43 -1.57 29.40
C LEU A 548 -6.88 -1.09 29.23
N SER A 549 -7.49 -1.29 28.07
CA SER A 549 -8.89 -0.93 27.81
C SER A 549 -9.85 -1.71 28.70
N VAL A 550 -9.62 -3.02 28.91
CA VAL A 550 -10.43 -3.86 29.81
C VAL A 550 -10.28 -3.42 31.27
N ILE A 551 -9.06 -3.10 31.72
CA ILE A 551 -8.81 -2.57 33.06
C ILE A 551 -9.54 -1.23 33.23
N GLY A 552 -9.41 -0.33 32.25
CA GLY A 552 -10.09 0.97 32.23
C GLY A 552 -11.61 0.80 32.35
N LEU A 553 -12.22 -0.03 31.51
CA LEU A 553 -13.65 -0.35 31.58
C LEU A 553 -14.05 -0.86 32.97
N THR A 554 -13.32 -1.86 33.49
CA THR A 554 -13.61 -2.47 34.79
C THR A 554 -13.56 -1.44 35.92
N VAL A 555 -12.50 -0.64 35.98
CA VAL A 555 -12.33 0.42 36.99
C VAL A 555 -13.41 1.49 36.83
N GLY A 556 -13.72 1.90 35.60
CA GLY A 556 -14.79 2.87 35.33
C GLY A 556 -16.16 2.40 35.83
N PHE A 557 -16.53 1.14 35.56
CA PHE A 557 -17.77 0.56 36.08
C PHE A 557 -17.77 0.46 37.61
N ILE A 558 -16.65 0.08 38.23
CA ILE A 558 -16.53 0.04 39.71
C ILE A 558 -16.71 1.44 40.30
N LYS A 559 -16.07 2.47 39.74
CA LYS A 559 -16.23 3.86 40.20
C LYS A 559 -17.68 4.32 40.14
N MET A 560 -18.36 4.03 39.03
CA MET A 560 -19.78 4.35 38.86
C MET A 560 -20.65 3.61 39.89
N ALA A 561 -20.38 2.33 40.14
CA ALA A 561 -21.10 1.53 41.14
C ALA A 561 -20.86 2.00 42.58
N LEU A 562 -19.67 2.52 42.88
CA LEU A 562 -19.31 3.08 44.18
C LEU A 562 -19.78 4.54 44.37
N GLY A 563 -20.44 5.14 43.37
CA GLY A 563 -20.89 6.53 43.43
C GLY A 563 -19.76 7.55 43.42
N ILE A 564 -18.57 7.18 42.95
CA ILE A 564 -17.45 8.12 42.78
C ILE A 564 -17.85 9.10 41.66
N PRO A 565 -17.80 10.44 41.88
CA PRO A 565 -18.23 11.42 40.90
C PRO A 565 -17.52 11.25 39.56
N MET A 566 -18.29 10.92 38.53
CA MET A 566 -17.86 10.87 37.14
C MET A 566 -18.97 11.43 36.26
N ASP A 567 -18.59 12.14 35.21
CA ASP A 567 -19.56 12.60 34.23
C ASP A 567 -20.15 11.41 33.46
N MET A 568 -21.47 11.23 33.49
CA MET A 568 -22.14 10.08 32.88
C MET A 568 -21.93 10.06 31.36
N SER A 569 -21.94 11.23 30.73
CA SER A 569 -21.85 11.34 29.28
C SER A 569 -20.42 11.05 28.78
N GLY A 570 -19.42 11.55 29.52
CA GLY A 570 -18.01 11.20 29.40
C GLY A 570 -17.74 9.72 29.67
N PHE A 571 -18.41 9.11 30.65
CA PHE A 571 -18.30 7.68 30.88
C PHE A 571 -18.77 6.86 29.66
N LEU A 572 -19.98 7.14 29.14
CA LEU A 572 -20.54 6.38 28.01
C LEU A 572 -19.70 6.50 26.74
N ILE A 573 -19.21 7.70 26.40
CA ILE A 573 -18.39 7.89 25.20
C ILE A 573 -17.04 7.16 25.30
N ASN A 574 -16.41 7.16 26.48
CA ASN A 574 -15.13 6.47 26.68
C ASN A 574 -15.31 4.94 26.79
N VAL A 575 -16.46 4.45 27.26
CA VAL A 575 -16.83 3.03 27.15
C VAL A 575 -16.94 2.63 25.68
N PHE A 576 -17.66 3.41 24.87
CA PHE A 576 -17.80 3.16 23.43
C PHE A 576 -16.43 3.09 22.73
N TRP A 577 -15.58 4.10 22.93
CA TRP A 577 -14.25 4.13 22.31
C TRP A 577 -13.32 3.02 22.82
N SER A 578 -13.41 2.62 24.09
CA SER A 578 -12.64 1.48 24.61
C SER A 578 -13.05 0.17 23.94
N ILE A 579 -14.36 -0.03 23.70
CA ILE A 579 -14.86 -1.20 22.95
C ILE A 579 -14.38 -1.16 21.51
N ASN A 580 -14.43 0.01 20.85
CA ASN A 580 -13.90 0.19 19.50
C ASN A 580 -12.40 -0.13 19.42
N ASN A 581 -11.61 0.33 20.39
CA ASN A 581 -10.17 0.05 20.46
C ASN A 581 -9.90 -1.46 20.59
N ILE A 582 -10.64 -2.16 21.45
CA ILE A 582 -10.54 -3.62 21.58
C ILE A 582 -10.90 -4.29 20.25
N ALA A 583 -11.99 -3.88 19.62
CA ALA A 583 -12.44 -4.44 18.34
C ALA A 583 -11.42 -4.21 17.21
N ALA A 584 -10.73 -3.06 17.19
CA ALA A 584 -9.69 -2.75 16.20
C ALA A 584 -8.39 -3.54 16.43
N MET A 585 -8.00 -3.82 17.68
CA MET A 585 -6.78 -4.59 18.00
C MET A 585 -6.99 -6.11 17.89
N TYR A 586 -8.22 -6.60 18.05
CA TYR A 586 -8.50 -8.03 18.11
C TYR A 586 -8.05 -8.82 16.86
N PRO A 587 -8.27 -8.37 15.60
CA PRO A 587 -7.90 -9.13 14.41
C PRO A 587 -6.42 -9.50 14.35
N ILE A 588 -5.52 -8.55 14.62
CA ILE A 588 -4.06 -8.81 14.57
C ILE A 588 -3.58 -9.69 15.72
N VAL A 589 -4.19 -9.56 16.90
CA VAL A 589 -3.90 -10.45 18.04
C VAL A 589 -4.35 -11.88 17.70
N ARG A 590 -5.52 -12.04 17.08
CA ARG A 590 -5.99 -13.34 16.58
C ARG A 590 -5.06 -13.90 15.50
N ALA A 591 -4.51 -13.04 14.64
CA ALA A 591 -3.56 -13.42 13.60
C ALA A 591 -2.29 -14.06 14.17
N ALA A 592 -1.85 -13.66 15.37
CA ALA A 592 -0.67 -14.25 16.05
C ALA A 592 -0.87 -15.72 16.46
N PHE A 593 -2.11 -16.19 16.53
CA PHE A 593 -2.48 -17.58 16.84
C PHE A 593 -2.96 -18.35 15.61
N TRP A 594 -3.07 -17.70 14.45
CA TRP A 594 -3.66 -18.31 13.29
C TRP A 594 -2.76 -19.39 12.70
N LYS A 595 -3.36 -20.53 12.35
CA LYS A 595 -2.72 -21.63 11.62
C LYS A 595 -3.71 -22.08 10.53
N PRO A 596 -3.30 -22.14 9.25
CA PRO A 596 -4.13 -22.73 8.21
C PRO A 596 -4.31 -24.23 8.46
N ASP A 597 -5.49 -24.74 8.14
CA ASP A 597 -5.80 -26.17 8.23
C ASP A 597 -5.02 -26.94 7.16
N TYR A 598 -3.97 -27.66 7.57
CA TYR A 598 -3.22 -28.60 6.72
C TYR A 598 -4.03 -29.87 6.38
N ASN A 599 -5.03 -30.22 7.19
CA ASN A 599 -5.62 -31.55 7.22
C ASN A 599 -6.74 -31.83 6.20
N GLU A 600 -7.16 -30.86 5.36
CA GLU A 600 -8.13 -31.16 4.28
C GLU A 600 -7.51 -31.93 3.08
N GLN A 601 -6.20 -32.24 3.10
CA GLN A 601 -5.57 -33.15 2.12
C GLN A 601 -5.88 -34.64 2.33
N GLN A 602 -6.30 -35.08 3.53
CA GLN A 602 -6.52 -36.51 3.80
C GLN A 602 -7.97 -36.99 3.59
N THR A 603 -8.97 -36.10 3.66
CA THR A 603 -10.39 -36.51 3.62
C THR A 603 -11.04 -36.50 2.22
N ILE A 604 -10.29 -36.20 1.14
CA ILE A 604 -10.82 -36.23 -0.23
C ILE A 604 -10.30 -37.46 -1.01
N THR A 605 -9.49 -38.31 -0.37
CA THR A 605 -8.97 -39.58 -0.95
C THR A 605 -9.38 -40.83 -0.17
N GLU A 606 -10.46 -40.77 0.62
CA GLU A 606 -11.14 -41.95 1.16
C GLU A 606 -12.56 -42.12 0.60
#